data_AF-V8RDP1-F1
#
_entry.id   AF-V8RDP1-F1
#
_cell.length_a   1.000
_cell.length_b   1.000
_cell.length_c   1.000
_cell.angle_alpha   90.00
_cell.angle_beta   90.00
_cell.angle_gamma   90.00
#
_symmetry.space_group_name_H-M   'P 1'
#
loop_
_entity.id
_entity.type
_entity.pdbx_description
1 polymer ?
#
loop_
_entity_poly.entity_id
_entity_poly.type
_entity_poly.pdbx_seq_one_letter_code
_entity_poly.pdbx_strand_id
1 'polypeptide(L)'
;MSEAHCNKLPQRKALGLVTHDNTGGPFVVECQGCGEVYPSFHCLGGDQIADTGDYEDARCPHCDQVDPEECDNAALAWNTQQLKINELQQRLNAADQLNDDRAGTCEWSREDDSGIWNSGCGETWSFHEDGPEENGMHFCHSCGKHLVVEVVEQEQDDDWHMNPCKQGHRDVGAAGGVAACNQCDEKIEAATTQEAFERWNATHPQQ
;
A
#
# COMPACT_ATOMS: atom_id res chain seq x y z
N MET A 1 28.65 -25.17 -32.91
CA MET A 1 27.26 -24.85 -32.55
C MET A 1 26.97 -25.53 -31.23
N SER A 2 26.71 -24.82 -30.14
CA SER A 2 26.36 -25.46 -28.87
C SER A 2 24.84 -25.51 -28.72
N GLU A 3 24.30 -26.70 -28.49
CA GLU A 3 22.87 -26.96 -28.21
C GLU A 3 22.30 -26.05 -27.09
N ALA A 4 23.17 -25.47 -26.26
CA ALA A 4 22.81 -24.56 -25.18
C ALA A 4 22.13 -23.25 -25.63
N HIS A 5 22.38 -22.75 -26.84
CA HIS A 5 21.83 -21.46 -27.29
C HIS A 5 20.36 -21.58 -27.75
N CYS A 6 20.00 -22.70 -28.40
CA CYS A 6 18.66 -22.96 -28.94
C CYS A 6 17.62 -23.25 -27.83
N ASN A 7 18.04 -23.81 -26.69
CA ASN A 7 17.15 -24.22 -25.60
C ASN A 7 16.45 -23.05 -24.84
N LYS A 8 16.81 -21.79 -25.10
CA LYS A 8 16.21 -20.61 -24.42
C LYS A 8 15.23 -19.83 -25.29
N LEU A 9 14.94 -20.30 -26.49
CA LEU A 9 14.08 -19.63 -27.47
C LEU A 9 12.71 -19.17 -26.90
N PRO A 10 11.91 -20.04 -26.25
CA PRO A 10 10.60 -19.64 -25.73
C PRO A 10 10.72 -18.56 -24.63
N GLN A 11 11.73 -18.69 -23.76
CA GLN A 11 11.98 -17.74 -22.69
C GLN A 11 12.38 -16.36 -23.24
N ARG A 12 13.21 -16.33 -24.29
CA ARG A 12 13.63 -15.07 -24.95
C ARG A 12 12.44 -14.38 -25.62
N LYS A 13 11.59 -15.14 -26.34
CA LYS A 13 10.36 -14.62 -26.94
C LYS A 13 9.40 -14.05 -25.89
N ALA A 14 9.21 -14.76 -24.76
CA ALA A 14 8.37 -14.28 -23.66
C ALA A 14 8.89 -12.98 -23.02
N LEU A 15 10.20 -12.78 -23.01
CA LEU A 15 10.85 -11.56 -22.51
C LEU A 15 10.99 -10.47 -23.59
N GLY A 16 10.55 -10.72 -24.83
CA GLY A 16 10.70 -9.78 -25.95
C GLY A 16 12.14 -9.60 -26.46
N LEU A 17 13.05 -10.55 -26.17
CA LEU A 17 14.48 -10.44 -26.47
C LEU A 17 14.82 -10.96 -27.87
N VAL A 18 15.61 -10.18 -28.61
CA VAL A 18 16.20 -10.57 -29.91
C VAL A 18 17.67 -11.02 -29.75
N THR A 19 18.19 -11.73 -30.75
CA THR A 19 19.58 -12.15 -30.90
C THR A 19 20.23 -11.35 -32.03
N HIS A 20 21.54 -11.11 -31.92
CA HIS A 20 22.31 -10.31 -32.89
C HIS A 20 23.19 -11.16 -33.82
N ASP A 21 23.13 -12.50 -33.71
CA ASP A 21 24.16 -13.39 -34.25
C ASP A 21 23.63 -14.44 -35.24
N ASN A 22 22.37 -14.36 -35.66
CA ASN A 22 21.74 -15.32 -36.58
C ASN A 22 21.95 -16.80 -36.17
N THR A 23 22.15 -17.06 -34.87
CA THR A 23 22.37 -18.42 -34.33
C THR A 23 21.08 -19.21 -34.12
N GLY A 24 19.99 -18.84 -34.80
CA GLY A 24 18.69 -19.51 -34.75
C GLY A 24 17.71 -18.92 -33.73
N GLY A 25 17.84 -17.64 -33.39
CA GLY A 25 16.97 -16.88 -32.48
C GLY A 25 16.08 -15.83 -33.16
N PRO A 26 15.07 -15.28 -32.45
CA PRO A 26 14.42 -14.02 -32.81
C PRO A 26 15.42 -12.96 -33.25
N PHE A 27 15.23 -12.33 -34.40
CA PHE A 27 16.08 -11.25 -34.91
C PHE A 27 15.26 -9.97 -35.08
N VAL A 28 15.92 -8.88 -35.44
CA VAL A 28 15.26 -7.60 -35.71
C VAL A 28 14.94 -7.52 -37.20
N VAL A 29 13.68 -7.20 -37.51
CA VAL A 29 13.17 -7.01 -38.86
C VAL A 29 13.01 -5.52 -39.12
N GLU A 30 13.34 -5.09 -40.33
CA GLU A 30 13.01 -3.78 -40.87
C GLU A 30 12.05 -3.96 -42.05
N CYS A 31 10.86 -3.36 -41.96
CA CYS A 31 9.89 -3.44 -43.04
C CYS A 31 10.22 -2.45 -44.16
N GLN A 32 10.46 -2.93 -45.37
CA GLN A 32 10.81 -2.06 -46.50
C GLN A 32 9.61 -1.28 -47.07
N GLY A 33 8.39 -1.61 -46.65
CA GLY A 33 7.17 -0.88 -47.02
C GLY A 33 6.86 0.31 -46.10
N CYS A 34 7.05 0.15 -44.78
CA CYS A 34 6.66 1.18 -43.79
C CYS A 34 7.82 1.70 -42.91
N GLY A 35 9.02 1.11 -43.00
CA GLY A 35 10.20 1.48 -42.22
C GLY A 35 10.15 1.10 -40.74
N GLU A 36 9.12 0.37 -40.31
CA GLU A 36 9.00 -0.06 -38.91
C GLU A 36 9.99 -1.17 -38.60
N VAL A 37 10.55 -1.10 -37.39
CA VAL A 37 11.58 -2.02 -36.91
C VAL A 37 11.05 -2.80 -35.72
N TYR A 38 10.97 -4.12 -35.83
CA TYR A 38 10.30 -4.96 -34.83
C TYR A 38 10.91 -6.36 -34.74
N PRO A 39 10.65 -7.12 -33.66
CA PRO A 39 11.13 -8.48 -33.54
C PRO A 39 10.49 -9.43 -34.58
N SER A 40 11.27 -10.35 -35.15
CA SER A 40 10.80 -11.26 -36.22
C SER A 40 9.63 -12.16 -35.82
N PHE A 41 9.46 -12.46 -34.52
CA PHE A 41 8.30 -13.22 -34.04
C PHE A 41 6.99 -12.41 -33.96
N HIS A 42 7.01 -11.14 -34.33
CA HIS A 42 5.81 -10.34 -34.57
C HIS A 42 5.37 -10.34 -36.04
N CYS A 43 6.17 -10.90 -36.97
CA CYS A 43 5.72 -11.14 -38.33
C CYS A 43 4.45 -12.02 -38.33
N LEU A 44 3.52 -11.71 -39.22
CA LEU A 44 2.36 -12.55 -39.50
C LEU A 44 2.75 -13.58 -40.57
N GLY A 45 2.16 -14.78 -40.54
CA GLY A 45 2.54 -15.85 -41.47
C GLY A 45 3.95 -16.39 -41.23
N GLY A 46 4.53 -17.10 -42.20
CA GLY A 46 5.90 -17.64 -42.11
C GLY A 46 6.08 -18.82 -41.15
N ASP A 47 5.00 -19.50 -40.75
CA ASP A 47 5.06 -20.68 -39.88
C ASP A 47 5.73 -21.89 -40.57
N GLN A 48 6.39 -22.75 -39.78
CA GLN A 48 6.88 -24.04 -40.28
C GLN A 48 5.71 -25.00 -40.55
N ILE A 49 5.27 -25.09 -41.80
CA ILE A 49 4.29 -26.10 -42.22
C ILE A 49 5.01 -27.21 -42.98
N ALA A 50 4.83 -28.44 -42.49
CA ALA A 50 5.20 -29.65 -43.20
C ALA A 50 4.33 -29.82 -44.45
N ASP A 51 4.97 -29.75 -45.63
CA ASP A 51 4.63 -30.49 -46.85
C ASP A 51 3.31 -30.17 -47.61
N THR A 52 2.69 -28.98 -47.43
CA THR A 52 1.44 -28.63 -48.14
C THR A 52 1.52 -27.48 -49.14
N GLY A 53 2.68 -26.86 -49.35
CA GLY A 53 2.96 -26.01 -50.53
C GLY A 53 2.23 -24.67 -50.65
N ASP A 54 1.55 -24.20 -49.60
CA ASP A 54 1.10 -22.81 -49.48
C ASP A 54 2.03 -22.11 -48.46
N TYR A 55 3.10 -21.52 -48.99
CA TYR A 55 4.08 -20.79 -48.22
C TYR A 55 3.49 -19.40 -47.94
N GLU A 56 2.65 -19.26 -46.91
CA GLU A 56 2.23 -17.92 -46.50
C GLU A 56 3.47 -17.13 -46.12
N ASP A 57 3.88 -16.21 -47.00
CA ASP A 57 5.04 -15.36 -46.82
C ASP A 57 4.94 -14.59 -45.49
N ALA A 58 6.09 -14.29 -44.90
CA ALA A 58 6.14 -13.45 -43.71
C ALA A 58 5.60 -12.06 -44.09
N ARG A 59 4.68 -11.52 -43.29
CA ARG A 59 4.09 -10.20 -43.54
C ARG A 59 4.28 -9.27 -42.37
N CYS A 60 4.47 -7.99 -42.70
CA CYS A 60 4.60 -6.93 -41.72
C CYS A 60 3.28 -6.74 -40.94
N PRO A 61 3.29 -6.75 -39.59
CA PRO A 61 2.07 -6.53 -38.80
C PRO A 61 1.55 -5.10 -38.87
N HIS A 62 2.33 -4.16 -39.41
CA HIS A 62 1.98 -2.74 -39.48
C HIS A 62 1.38 -2.32 -40.83
N CYS A 63 1.81 -2.94 -41.94
CA CYS A 63 1.39 -2.55 -43.28
C CYS A 63 1.11 -3.71 -44.24
N ASP A 64 1.19 -4.96 -43.76
CA ASP A 64 0.97 -6.20 -44.53
C ASP A 64 1.92 -6.37 -45.73
N GLN A 65 3.01 -5.60 -45.78
CA GLN A 65 4.10 -5.80 -46.73
C GLN A 65 4.62 -7.23 -46.61
N VAL A 66 4.70 -7.90 -47.75
CA VAL A 66 5.24 -9.26 -47.90
C VAL A 66 6.76 -9.23 -47.84
N ASP A 67 7.33 -10.26 -47.20
CA ASP A 67 8.75 -10.51 -47.01
C ASP A 67 9.53 -9.32 -46.41
N PRO A 68 9.20 -8.89 -45.17
CA PRO A 68 10.00 -7.90 -44.49
C PRO A 68 11.39 -8.50 -44.16
N GLU A 69 12.43 -7.68 -44.33
CA GLU A 69 13.83 -8.15 -44.30
C GLU A 69 14.45 -8.03 -42.90
N GLU A 70 15.52 -8.76 -42.65
CA GLU A 70 16.35 -8.53 -41.47
C GLU A 70 16.94 -7.12 -41.50
N CYS A 71 16.91 -6.42 -40.36
CA CYS A 71 17.51 -5.10 -40.23
C CYS A 71 19.04 -5.21 -40.24
N ASP A 72 19.68 -4.79 -41.33
CA ASP A 72 21.14 -4.77 -41.47
C ASP A 72 21.79 -3.56 -40.79
N ASN A 73 20.99 -2.54 -40.49
CA ASN A 73 21.42 -1.33 -39.81
C ASN A 73 21.50 -1.56 -38.29
N ALA A 74 22.68 -1.97 -37.84
CA ALA A 74 22.96 -2.21 -36.42
C ALA A 74 22.63 -1.01 -35.51
N ALA A 75 22.79 0.24 -36.00
CA ALA A 75 22.46 1.43 -35.22
C ALA A 75 20.95 1.60 -35.05
N LEU A 76 20.17 1.34 -36.11
CA LEU A 76 18.72 1.38 -36.06
C LEU A 76 18.16 0.28 -35.14
N ALA A 77 18.63 -0.96 -35.30
CA ALA A 77 18.28 -2.07 -34.42
C ALA A 77 18.61 -1.79 -32.94
N TRP A 78 19.81 -1.23 -32.67
CA TRP A 78 20.21 -0.83 -31.32
C TRP A 78 19.29 0.25 -30.75
N ASN A 79 19.01 1.31 -31.53
CA ASN A 79 18.17 2.41 -31.08
C ASN A 79 16.75 1.93 -30.74
N THR A 80 16.16 1.06 -31.54
CA THR A 80 14.85 0.45 -31.27
C THR A 80 14.84 -0.35 -29.97
N GLN A 81 15.85 -1.19 -29.75
CA GLN A 81 15.99 -1.93 -28.49
C GLN A 81 16.20 -1.01 -27.28
N GLN A 82 17.01 0.04 -27.44
CA GLN A 82 17.28 1.02 -26.40
C GLN A 82 16.01 1.81 -26.02
N LEU A 83 15.17 2.17 -26.99
CA LEU A 83 13.88 2.81 -26.74
C LEU A 83 13.00 1.90 -25.87
N LYS A 84 12.95 0.59 -26.16
CA LYS A 84 12.17 -0.35 -25.36
C LYS A 84 12.70 -0.47 -23.92
N ILE A 85 14.02 -0.55 -23.76
CA ILE A 85 14.66 -0.58 -22.44
C ILE A 85 14.32 0.69 -21.65
N ASN A 86 14.40 1.86 -22.28
CA ASN A 86 14.07 3.13 -21.63
C ASN A 86 12.60 3.18 -21.18
N GLU A 87 11.67 2.75 -22.02
CA GLU A 87 10.23 2.66 -21.68
C GLU A 87 10.00 1.73 -20.47
N LEU A 88 10.61 0.54 -20.48
CA LEU A 88 10.49 -0.41 -19.38
C LEU A 88 11.11 0.15 -18.09
N GLN A 89 12.25 0.81 -18.18
CA GLN A 89 12.89 1.45 -17.02
C GLN A 89 12.01 2.56 -16.43
N GLN A 90 11.37 3.38 -17.28
CA GLN A 90 10.44 4.41 -16.82
C GLN A 90 9.25 3.81 -16.09
N ARG A 91 8.67 2.71 -16.61
CA ARG A 91 7.56 2.00 -15.95
C ARG A 91 7.97 1.40 -14.61
N LEU A 92 9.15 0.82 -14.54
CA LEU A 92 9.68 0.27 -13.28
C LEU A 92 9.89 1.38 -12.24
N ASN A 93 10.58 2.45 -12.62
CA ASN A 93 10.80 3.60 -11.73
C ASN A 93 9.48 4.22 -11.25
N ALA A 94 8.46 4.32 -12.11
CA ALA A 94 7.15 4.82 -11.72
C ALA A 94 6.42 3.88 -10.75
N ALA A 95 6.55 2.56 -10.95
CA ALA A 95 5.99 1.57 -10.02
C ALA A 95 6.70 1.60 -8.65
N ASP A 96 8.02 1.74 -8.64
CA ASP A 96 8.81 1.89 -7.42
C ASP A 96 8.41 3.16 -6.65
N GLN A 97 8.27 4.29 -7.35
CA GLN A 97 7.78 5.53 -6.73
C GLN A 97 6.39 5.36 -6.10
N LEU A 98 5.46 4.68 -6.79
CA LEU A 98 4.13 4.42 -6.24
C LEU A 98 4.19 3.51 -4.99
N ASN A 99 5.13 2.56 -4.96
CA ASN A 99 5.34 1.72 -3.77
C ASN A 99 5.90 2.54 -2.62
N ASP A 100 6.87 3.42 -2.88
CA ASP A 100 7.45 4.31 -1.89
C ASP A 100 6.40 5.30 -1.34
N ASP A 101 5.54 5.85 -2.19
CA ASP A 101 4.45 6.74 -1.79
C ASP A 101 3.41 6.03 -0.90
N ARG A 102 3.24 4.72 -1.09
CA ARG A 102 2.36 3.85 -0.29
C ARG A 102 3.08 3.20 0.89
N ALA A 103 4.39 3.42 1.03
CA ALA A 103 5.14 2.95 2.16
C ALA A 103 4.79 3.78 3.42
N GLY A 104 4.84 3.12 4.57
CA GLY A 104 4.52 3.72 5.86
C GLY A 104 3.07 3.54 6.30
N THR A 105 2.69 4.33 7.29
CA THR A 105 1.41 4.24 8.00
C THR A 105 0.52 5.44 7.70
N CYS A 106 -0.79 5.24 7.86
CA CYS A 106 -1.81 6.27 7.85
C CYS A 106 -2.57 6.15 9.17
N GLU A 107 -2.33 7.13 10.04
CA GLU A 107 -2.97 7.21 11.36
C GLU A 107 -4.43 7.59 11.22
N TRP A 108 -5.31 6.85 11.88
CA TRP A 108 -6.74 7.07 11.87
C TRP A 108 -7.20 7.38 13.29
N SER A 109 -7.96 8.45 13.46
CA SER A 109 -8.52 8.87 14.74
C SER A 109 -10.04 8.99 14.64
N ARG A 110 -10.72 8.63 15.72
CA ARG A 110 -12.18 8.71 15.83
C ARG A 110 -12.55 10.06 16.44
N GLU A 111 -13.46 10.80 15.81
CA GLU A 111 -13.79 12.16 16.24
C GLU A 111 -14.64 12.19 17.53
N ASP A 112 -15.41 11.12 17.80
CA ASP A 112 -16.29 10.91 18.97
C ASP A 112 -17.12 9.60 18.76
N ASP A 113 -18.26 9.46 19.44
CA ASP A 113 -19.19 8.35 19.25
C ASP A 113 -20.01 8.37 17.93
N SER A 114 -19.80 9.37 17.05
CA SER A 114 -20.59 9.53 15.80
C SER A 114 -20.35 8.46 14.72
N GLY A 115 -19.32 7.63 14.88
CA GLY A 115 -18.90 6.66 13.86
C GLY A 115 -18.08 7.27 12.72
N ILE A 116 -17.64 8.54 12.88
CA ILE A 116 -16.78 9.26 11.94
C ILE A 116 -15.31 9.08 12.32
N TRP A 117 -14.49 8.78 11.32
CA TRP A 117 -13.06 8.54 11.41
C TRP A 117 -12.31 9.47 10.46
N ASN A 118 -11.27 10.11 10.96
CA ASN A 118 -10.38 10.95 10.17
C ASN A 118 -9.07 10.21 9.91
N SER A 119 -8.63 10.24 8.66
CA SER A 119 -7.36 9.66 8.24
C SER A 119 -6.25 10.71 8.21
N GLY A 120 -5.02 10.30 8.49
CA GLY A 120 -3.82 11.16 8.46
C GLY A 120 -3.47 11.66 7.06
N CYS A 121 -4.07 11.09 6.01
CA CYS A 121 -3.98 11.62 4.65
C CYS A 121 -5.04 12.69 4.33
N GLY A 122 -5.91 13.05 5.28
CA GLY A 122 -6.87 14.15 5.17
C GLY A 122 -8.26 13.77 4.66
N GLU A 123 -8.56 12.48 4.50
CA GLU A 123 -9.89 12.00 4.15
C GLU A 123 -10.68 11.56 5.37
N THR A 124 -12.00 11.77 5.33
CA THR A 124 -12.92 11.35 6.39
C THR A 124 -13.74 10.15 5.91
N TRP A 125 -13.89 9.17 6.79
CA TRP A 125 -14.64 7.94 6.54
C TRP A 125 -15.64 7.68 7.66
N SER A 126 -16.81 7.13 7.35
CA SER A 126 -17.79 6.75 8.36
C SER A 126 -18.14 5.28 8.27
N PHE A 127 -18.24 4.64 9.43
CA PHE A 127 -18.80 3.30 9.55
C PHE A 127 -20.23 3.42 10.09
N HIS A 128 -21.12 2.56 9.59
CA HIS A 128 -22.50 2.51 10.07
C HIS A 128 -22.56 1.83 11.45
N GLU A 129 -21.77 0.77 11.62
CA GLU A 129 -21.57 0.02 12.85
C GLU A 129 -20.09 -0.38 12.92
N ASP A 130 -19.50 -0.38 14.12
CA ASP A 130 -18.10 -0.74 14.44
C ASP A 130 -16.99 0.17 13.88
N GLY A 131 -15.72 -0.25 14.03
CA GLY A 131 -14.52 0.50 13.63
C GLY A 131 -13.65 -0.21 12.57
N PRO A 132 -12.47 0.36 12.25
CA PRO A 132 -11.57 -0.17 11.24
C PRO A 132 -11.14 -1.63 11.49
N GLU A 133 -10.94 -2.03 12.74
CA GLU A 133 -10.49 -3.39 13.09
C GLU A 133 -11.59 -4.42 12.79
N GLU A 134 -12.81 -4.19 13.26
CA GLU A 134 -13.95 -5.09 13.08
C GLU A 134 -14.35 -5.20 11.60
N ASN A 135 -14.14 -4.13 10.83
CA ASN A 135 -14.37 -4.10 9.39
C ASN A 135 -13.20 -4.68 8.56
N GLY A 136 -12.12 -5.15 9.19
CA GLY A 136 -10.97 -5.75 8.51
C GLY A 136 -10.15 -4.74 7.67
N MET A 137 -10.16 -3.47 8.06
CA MET A 137 -9.43 -2.42 7.36
C MET A 137 -7.98 -2.32 7.84
N HIS A 138 -7.07 -2.95 7.09
CA HIS A 138 -5.62 -2.91 7.34
C HIS A 138 -4.88 -1.83 6.55
N PHE A 139 -5.52 -1.24 5.54
CA PHE A 139 -4.95 -0.20 4.69
C PHE A 139 -5.93 0.95 4.53
N CYS A 140 -5.43 2.18 4.50
CA CYS A 140 -6.26 3.34 4.22
C CYS A 140 -6.80 3.27 2.78
N HIS A 141 -8.12 3.42 2.61
CA HIS A 141 -8.77 3.35 1.31
C HIS A 141 -8.34 4.47 0.34
N SER A 142 -7.87 5.61 0.87
CA SER A 142 -7.49 6.78 0.07
C SER A 142 -6.02 6.72 -0.35
N CYS A 143 -5.09 6.73 0.60
CA CYS A 143 -3.65 6.78 0.30
C CYS A 143 -2.99 5.40 0.14
N GLY A 144 -3.68 4.31 0.48
CA GLY A 144 -3.18 2.94 0.33
C GLY A 144 -2.05 2.52 1.28
N LYS A 145 -1.68 3.37 2.24
CA LYS A 145 -0.72 3.09 3.33
C LYS A 145 -1.34 2.20 4.41
N HIS A 146 -0.52 1.58 5.24
CA HIS A 146 -0.98 0.72 6.34
C HIS A 146 -1.78 1.53 7.36
N LEU A 147 -3.00 1.11 7.68
CA LEU A 147 -3.86 1.79 8.63
C LEU A 147 -3.37 1.50 10.05
N VAL A 148 -3.24 2.54 10.87
CA VAL A 148 -3.02 2.41 12.32
C VAL A 148 -4.03 3.28 13.04
N VAL A 149 -4.69 2.73 14.07
CA VAL A 149 -5.68 3.47 14.85
C VAL A 149 -4.97 4.11 16.04
N GLU A 150 -5.17 5.42 16.22
CA GLU A 150 -4.75 6.10 17.45
C GLU A 150 -5.76 5.77 18.55
N VAL A 151 -5.34 4.94 19.50
CA VAL A 151 -6.11 4.68 20.71
C VAL A 151 -5.84 5.83 21.67
N VAL A 152 -6.72 6.83 21.68
CA VAL A 152 -6.75 7.79 22.77
C VAL A 152 -7.23 7.03 24.00
N GLU A 153 -6.28 6.65 24.86
CA GLU A 153 -6.58 6.24 26.23
C GLU A 153 -7.30 7.42 26.89
N GLN A 154 -8.63 7.32 26.99
CA GLN A 154 -9.38 8.17 27.89
C GLN A 154 -9.01 7.73 29.31
N GLU A 155 -7.90 8.27 29.84
CA GLU A 155 -7.69 8.33 31.29
C GLU A 155 -8.72 9.31 31.86
N GLN A 156 -9.93 8.81 32.06
CA GLN A 156 -10.87 9.39 33.02
C GLN A 156 -11.80 8.27 33.51
N ASP A 157 -11.20 7.23 34.07
CA ASP A 157 -11.91 6.53 35.13
C ASP A 157 -11.98 7.52 36.30
N ASP A 158 -13.17 8.06 36.50
CA ASP A 158 -13.63 8.74 37.71
C ASP A 158 -13.56 7.79 38.92
N ASP A 159 -12.40 7.17 39.18
CA ASP A 159 -12.14 6.46 40.42
C ASP A 159 -11.75 7.50 41.48
N TRP A 160 -12.77 8.19 41.99
CA TRP A 160 -12.66 9.16 43.07
C TRP A 160 -12.24 8.43 44.37
N HIS A 161 -10.97 8.06 44.47
CA HIS A 161 -10.43 7.37 45.63
C HIS A 161 -10.19 8.37 46.78
N MET A 162 -11.06 8.32 47.78
CA MET A 162 -10.90 9.07 49.03
C MET A 162 -9.82 8.42 49.90
N ASN A 163 -8.89 9.22 50.42
CA ASN A 163 -7.88 8.75 51.35
C ASN A 163 -8.52 8.37 52.70
N PRO A 164 -7.98 7.39 53.44
CA PRO A 164 -8.49 7.03 54.76
C PRO A 164 -8.52 8.23 55.71
N CYS A 165 -9.45 8.22 56.68
CA CYS A 165 -9.48 9.27 57.70
C CYS A 165 -8.22 9.23 58.60
N LYS A 166 -8.01 10.21 59.48
CA LYS A 166 -6.80 10.25 60.34
C LYS A 166 -6.65 9.06 61.28
N GLN A 167 -7.73 8.32 61.53
CA GLN A 167 -7.74 7.10 62.33
C GLN A 167 -7.50 5.83 61.48
N GLY A 168 -7.31 5.98 60.16
CA GLY A 168 -7.05 4.88 59.22
C GLY A 168 -8.32 4.20 58.70
N HIS A 169 -9.52 4.70 58.99
CA HIS A 169 -10.77 4.13 58.48
C HIS A 169 -10.90 4.39 56.97
N ARG A 170 -11.25 3.34 56.23
CA ARG A 170 -11.42 3.36 54.76
C ARG A 170 -12.85 3.58 54.29
N ASP A 171 -13.80 3.53 55.21
CA ASP A 171 -15.22 3.77 54.93
C ASP A 171 -15.48 5.29 54.97
N VAL A 172 -15.04 5.95 53.89
CA VAL A 172 -15.08 7.39 53.69
C VAL A 172 -15.81 7.68 52.38
N GLY A 173 -16.61 8.75 52.35
CA GLY A 173 -17.37 9.11 51.15
C GLY A 173 -17.65 10.60 51.09
N ALA A 174 -17.94 11.09 49.88
CA ALA A 174 -18.31 12.49 49.65
C ALA A 174 -19.66 12.57 48.92
N ALA A 175 -20.63 13.29 49.49
CA ALA A 175 -21.93 13.52 48.88
C ALA A 175 -22.54 14.85 49.37
N GLY A 176 -23.23 15.57 48.48
CA GLY A 176 -23.99 16.78 48.84
C GLY A 176 -23.14 17.92 49.43
N GLY A 177 -21.87 18.03 49.02
CA GLY A 177 -20.94 19.00 49.60
C GLY A 177 -20.33 18.59 50.94
N VAL A 178 -20.49 17.35 51.38
CA VAL A 178 -19.90 16.82 52.62
C VAL A 178 -19.04 15.61 52.33
N ALA A 179 -17.79 15.64 52.77
CA ALA A 179 -16.87 14.51 52.82
C ALA A 179 -16.76 14.02 54.27
N ALA A 180 -17.08 12.76 54.55
CA ALA A 180 -17.11 12.24 55.91
C ALA A 180 -16.63 10.78 55.99
N CYS A 181 -16.13 10.44 57.17
CA CYS A 181 -15.94 9.05 57.58
C CYS A 181 -17.25 8.50 58.16
N ASN A 182 -17.64 7.29 57.77
CA ASN A 182 -18.83 6.63 58.33
C ASN A 182 -18.54 5.91 59.66
N GLN A 183 -17.26 5.79 60.03
CA GLN A 183 -16.82 5.12 61.25
C GLN A 183 -16.41 6.09 62.38
N CYS A 184 -16.22 7.38 62.08
CA CYS A 184 -15.94 8.41 63.09
C CYS A 184 -16.57 9.75 62.69
N ASP A 185 -16.68 10.68 63.64
CA ASP A 185 -17.31 12.00 63.40
C ASP A 185 -16.45 12.98 62.58
N GLU A 186 -15.42 12.50 61.87
CA GLU A 186 -14.58 13.34 61.01
C GLU A 186 -15.33 13.68 59.71
N LYS A 187 -15.50 14.99 59.45
CA LYS A 187 -16.17 15.49 58.26
C LYS A 187 -15.62 16.85 57.80
N ILE A 188 -15.79 17.13 56.50
CA ILE A 188 -15.44 18.38 55.83
C ILE A 188 -16.63 18.81 54.97
N GLU A 189 -16.99 20.09 55.06
CA GLU A 189 -18.09 20.68 54.30
C GLU A 189 -17.54 21.68 53.26
N ALA A 190 -18.13 21.69 52.07
CA ALA A 190 -17.80 22.56 50.95
C ALA A 190 -19.04 22.90 50.11
N ALA A 191 -18.90 23.76 49.10
CA ALA A 191 -20.04 24.18 48.28
C ALA A 191 -20.48 23.09 47.30
N THR A 192 -19.57 22.20 46.90
CA THR A 192 -19.83 21.08 45.99
C THR A 192 -19.20 19.78 46.52
N THR A 193 -19.71 18.63 46.05
CA THR A 193 -19.13 17.32 46.40
C THR A 193 -17.66 17.20 45.98
N GLN A 194 -17.31 17.76 44.81
CA GLN A 194 -15.94 17.79 44.32
C GLN A 194 -15.02 18.60 45.25
N GLU A 195 -15.43 19.80 45.67
CA GLU A 195 -14.64 20.60 46.61
C GLU A 195 -14.47 19.89 47.96
N ALA A 196 -15.49 19.16 48.42
CA ALA A 196 -15.41 18.39 49.66
C ALA A 196 -14.41 17.23 49.55
N PHE A 197 -14.40 16.52 48.43
CA PHE A 197 -13.42 15.47 48.11
C PHE A 197 -11.99 16.02 48.06
N GLU A 198 -11.76 17.09 47.29
CA GLU A 198 -10.42 17.66 47.11
C GLU A 198 -9.83 18.14 48.45
N ARG A 199 -10.66 18.78 49.29
CA ARG A 199 -10.28 19.18 50.65
C ARG A 199 -10.00 17.99 51.57
N TRP A 200 -10.76 16.91 51.43
CA TRP A 200 -10.53 15.68 52.19
C TRP A 200 -9.16 15.08 51.85
N ASN A 201 -8.89 14.85 50.58
CA ASN A 201 -7.62 14.25 50.14
C ASN A 201 -6.41 15.15 50.43
N ALA A 202 -6.57 16.48 50.37
CA ALA A 202 -5.51 17.42 50.75
C ALA A 202 -5.15 17.38 52.25
N THR A 203 -6.14 17.07 53.12
CA THR A 203 -5.93 17.00 54.58
C THR A 203 -5.61 15.59 55.09
N HIS A 204 -5.75 14.58 54.21
CA HIS A 204 -5.49 13.17 54.47
C HIS A 204 -4.54 12.61 53.40
N PRO A 205 -3.27 13.02 53.35
CA PRO A 205 -2.34 12.46 52.36
C PRO A 205 -2.15 10.95 52.57
N GLN A 206 -1.96 10.21 51.48
CA GLN A 206 -1.60 8.79 51.54
C GLN A 206 -0.27 8.63 52.30
N GLN A 207 -0.26 7.80 53.34
CA GLN A 207 0.97 7.40 54.04
C GLN A 207 1.62 6.20 53.35
#